data_AF-A0A3D0YJG3-F1
#
_entry.id   AF-A0A3D0YJG3-F1
#
_cell.length_a   1.000
_cell.length_b   1.000
_cell.length_c   1.000
_cell.angle_alpha   90.00
_cell.angle_beta   90.00
_cell.angle_gamma   90.00
#
_symmetry.space_group_name_H-M   'P 1'
#
loop_
_entity.id
_entity.type
_entity.pdbx_description
1 polymer ?
#
loop_
_entity_poly.entity_id
_entity_poly.type
_entity_poly.pdbx_seq_one_letter_code
_entity_poly.pdbx_strand_id
1 'polypeptide(L)'
;MFRTLLYVSLLIILPLEGANDRPHIGRKVVAELNKLADYSEATKSMSDRLPGVAIVYFRSLLRTPGLSDDARAATNHMLAEAIIRFSIELGGDQKLAAEALEILASNGQATFPSTPLWRAEALVSLGQYSEAEKVLRSIPKNHPLSSESQIARARILIALNKRDQALVTLNALSKKNNSTTSNTAALLAAEIHINTGKNDLALEALNSVGIDNPTSKKLKEYLAARLALDDNKATEAVNRFQSLITAPDEHHSKRIYHACFLGLSDAQAANKDTDSAILTLQQFIDDYQDSYALQAAFERLISHLPIAISTDDPSMQKLRLWAGEKPLTSESAILGSGDGVTSIQLSEATPMANHELTALALFYRAKLLTRTQSEQNLLEATAILTRLRNIYSQSSQPLSELYLKLFSASLLETAYIQLQQKELDLATHSLTVMEEITSSPQLKNQSSILRGEILAGKNDYEGAMRAFKGALFSTSEIIAKTASNNAGIMALKASNLLAFQKIINSTQDSKIKTSLVLERALWMCAESNIQGRNDLDAFIMANSGYSRENEARLALAAACVNISPPDIQLAKAQLEIISPKMKTAAEQAKITRIRIRAESLLQEWQSAAQAAESFLLKFKDSK
;
A
#
# COMPACT_ATOMS: atom_id res chain seq x y z
N MET A 1 -11.03 -8.16 -0.83
CA MET A 1 -12.01 -7.39 -0.03
C MET A 1 -11.28 -6.26 0.71
N PHE A 2 -10.83 -5.26 -0.05
CA PHE A 2 -10.40 -3.96 0.48
C PHE A 2 -11.12 -2.94 -0.41
N ARG A 3 -12.22 -2.35 0.07
CA ARG A 3 -12.75 -1.10 -0.50
C ARG A 3 -11.78 0.00 -0.09
N THR A 4 -10.57 -0.02 -0.63
CA THR A 4 -9.73 1.17 -0.65
C THR A 4 -10.14 1.90 -1.92
N LEU A 5 -11.28 2.58 -1.87
CA LEU A 5 -11.50 3.68 -2.80
C LEU A 5 -10.33 4.62 -2.54
N LEU A 6 -9.32 4.59 -3.41
CA LEU A 6 -8.28 5.60 -3.51
C LEU A 6 -9.01 6.88 -3.91
N TYR A 7 -9.60 7.54 -2.91
CA TYR A 7 -10.03 8.91 -3.03
C TYR A 7 -8.76 9.74 -3.10
N VAL A 8 -8.46 10.23 -4.30
CA VAL A 8 -7.40 11.21 -4.53
C VAL A 8 -7.70 12.39 -3.63
N SER A 9 -7.02 12.48 -2.49
CA SER A 9 -7.20 13.61 -1.58
C SER A 9 -6.56 14.83 -2.23
N LEU A 10 -7.40 15.72 -2.74
CA LEU A 10 -6.99 16.81 -3.64
C LEU A 10 -6.35 17.96 -2.87
N LEU A 11 -6.81 18.25 -1.65
CA LEU A 11 -6.32 19.39 -0.88
C LEU A 11 -5.04 19.09 -0.08
N ILE A 12 -4.71 17.81 0.15
CA ILE A 12 -3.52 17.42 0.92
C ILE A 12 -2.22 17.79 0.21
N ILE A 13 -2.22 17.87 -1.14
CA ILE A 13 -0.99 18.01 -1.95
C ILE A 13 -0.84 19.41 -2.58
N LEU A 14 -1.81 20.33 -2.41
CA LEU A 14 -1.63 21.69 -2.92
C LEU A 14 -0.53 22.41 -2.13
N PRO A 15 0.56 22.87 -2.76
CA PRO A 15 1.57 23.67 -2.06
C PRO A 15 0.90 24.90 -1.44
N LEU A 16 1.44 25.38 -0.31
CA LEU A 16 1.09 26.70 0.20
C LEU A 16 1.12 27.72 -0.95
N GLU A 17 0.04 28.51 -1.08
CA GLU A 17 0.12 29.75 -1.85
C GLU A 17 1.31 30.54 -1.31
N GLY A 18 2.18 31.02 -2.20
CA GLY A 18 3.47 31.59 -1.80
C GLY A 18 3.26 32.65 -0.72
N ALA A 19 3.87 32.45 0.44
CA ALA A 19 3.90 33.47 1.47
C ALA A 19 4.57 34.70 0.86
N ASN A 20 3.82 35.79 0.72
CA ASN A 20 4.32 36.99 0.06
C ASN A 20 5.32 37.69 0.99
N ASP A 21 6.57 37.27 0.97
CA ASP A 21 7.66 37.85 1.75
C ASP A 21 8.24 39.12 1.11
N ARG A 22 7.71 39.55 -0.05
CA ARG A 22 8.12 40.80 -0.72
C ARG A 22 8.09 42.05 0.18
N PRO A 23 7.16 42.22 1.15
CA PRO A 23 7.20 43.33 2.10
C PRO A 23 8.41 43.31 3.05
N HIS A 24 9.06 42.15 3.21
CA HIS A 24 10.21 41.94 4.09
C HIS A 24 11.56 42.04 3.35
N ILE A 25 11.55 42.04 2.02
CA ILE A 25 12.73 42.38 1.21
C ILE A 25 12.87 43.90 1.21
N GLY A 26 13.95 44.42 1.78
CA GLY A 26 14.18 45.87 1.87
C GLY A 26 14.16 46.55 0.49
N ARG A 27 13.57 47.75 0.40
CA ARG A 27 13.43 48.50 -0.88
C ARG A 27 14.75 48.67 -1.64
N LYS A 28 15.87 48.82 -0.92
CA LYS A 28 17.22 48.91 -1.51
C LYS A 28 17.65 47.60 -2.18
N VAL A 29 17.35 46.46 -1.56
CA VAL A 29 17.62 45.12 -2.09
C VAL A 29 16.77 44.85 -3.34
N VAL A 30 15.49 45.22 -3.31
CA VAL A 30 14.62 45.12 -4.49
C VAL A 30 15.15 45.98 -5.64
N ALA A 31 15.60 47.20 -5.36
CA ALA A 31 16.17 48.09 -6.37
C ALA A 31 17.53 47.60 -6.92
N GLU A 32 18.31 46.88 -6.12
CA GLU A 32 19.53 46.19 -6.56
C GLU A 32 19.19 45.04 -7.50
N LEU A 33 18.29 44.14 -7.07
CA LEU A 33 17.89 42.95 -7.84
C LEU A 33 17.20 43.30 -9.17
N ASN A 34 16.34 44.33 -9.19
CA ASN A 34 15.63 44.77 -10.40
C ASN A 34 16.56 45.25 -11.53
N LYS A 35 17.83 45.56 -11.25
CA LYS A 35 18.81 45.94 -12.27
C LYS A 35 19.40 44.73 -13.01
N LEU A 36 19.17 43.52 -12.50
CA LEU A 36 19.77 42.28 -13.00
C LEU A 36 18.75 41.54 -13.87
N ALA A 37 19.12 41.24 -15.12
CA ALA A 37 18.23 40.57 -16.08
C ALA A 37 17.75 39.21 -15.57
N ASP A 38 18.67 38.42 -14.99
CA ASP A 38 18.35 37.10 -14.42
C ASP A 38 17.30 37.16 -13.30
N TYR A 39 17.21 38.26 -12.55
CA TYR A 39 16.16 38.42 -11.54
C TYR A 39 14.78 38.57 -12.17
N SER A 40 14.67 39.36 -13.25
CA SER A 40 13.43 39.50 -14.01
C SER A 40 13.01 38.17 -14.63
N GLU A 41 13.94 37.43 -15.22
CA GLU A 41 13.64 36.12 -15.82
C GLU A 41 13.26 35.06 -14.78
N ALA A 42 13.93 35.04 -13.62
CA ALA A 42 13.60 34.11 -12.54
C ALA A 42 12.19 34.37 -11.97
N THR A 43 11.86 35.63 -11.70
CA THR A 43 10.55 36.01 -11.13
C THR A 43 9.41 35.82 -12.14
N LYS A 44 9.66 36.07 -13.43
CA LYS A 44 8.74 35.74 -14.50
C LYS A 44 8.51 34.23 -14.59
N SER A 45 9.59 33.43 -14.59
CA SER A 45 9.50 31.97 -14.63
C SER A 45 8.68 31.40 -13.47
N MET A 46 8.84 31.94 -12.25
CA MET A 46 8.00 31.56 -11.10
C MET A 46 6.52 31.93 -11.31
N SER A 47 6.26 33.11 -11.91
CA SER A 47 4.91 33.57 -12.21
C SER A 47 4.24 32.71 -13.28
N ASP A 48 5.03 32.27 -14.27
CA ASP A 48 4.63 31.38 -15.37
C ASP A 48 4.54 29.90 -14.92
N ARG A 49 4.75 29.62 -13.62
CA ARG A 49 4.73 28.28 -13.01
C ARG A 49 5.76 27.31 -13.59
N LEU A 50 6.97 27.83 -13.83
CA LEU A 50 8.13 27.08 -14.32
C LEU A 50 9.28 27.14 -13.28
N PRO A 51 9.13 26.50 -12.11
CA PRO A 51 10.12 26.61 -11.03
C PRO A 51 11.48 26.01 -11.42
N GLY A 52 11.50 24.96 -12.24
CA GLY A 52 12.76 24.40 -12.78
C GLY A 52 13.58 25.41 -13.57
N VAL A 53 12.93 26.27 -14.37
CA VAL A 53 13.58 27.35 -15.12
C VAL A 53 14.02 28.47 -14.17
N ALA A 54 13.20 28.81 -13.18
CA ALA A 54 13.54 29.81 -12.18
C ALA A 54 14.80 29.43 -11.37
N ILE A 55 14.98 28.15 -11.03
CA ILE A 55 16.18 27.64 -10.34
C ILE A 55 17.45 27.99 -11.12
N VAL A 56 17.45 27.86 -12.45
CA VAL A 56 18.60 28.17 -13.30
C VAL A 56 18.98 29.64 -13.17
N TYR A 57 18.00 30.54 -13.31
CA TYR A 57 18.23 31.97 -13.22
C TYR A 57 18.61 32.44 -11.80
N PHE A 58 17.99 31.91 -10.75
CA PHE A 58 18.39 32.22 -9.37
C PHE A 58 19.82 31.75 -9.06
N ARG A 59 20.23 30.57 -9.55
CA ARG A 59 21.62 30.10 -9.42
C ARG A 59 22.60 30.97 -10.19
N SER A 60 22.22 31.45 -11.37
CA SER A 60 23.00 32.43 -12.13
C SER A 60 23.17 33.73 -11.34
N LEU A 61 22.07 34.25 -10.79
CA LEU A 61 22.04 35.48 -10.00
C LEU A 61 23.01 35.42 -8.80
N LEU A 62 23.06 34.29 -8.08
CA LEU A 62 23.97 34.07 -6.95
C LEU A 62 25.46 34.08 -7.33
N ARG A 63 25.80 33.87 -8.60
CA ARG A 63 27.17 33.94 -9.13
C ARG A 63 27.59 35.37 -9.52
N THR A 64 26.67 36.33 -9.48
CA THR A 64 26.96 37.74 -9.81
C THR A 64 27.93 38.34 -8.79
N PRO A 65 29.08 38.89 -9.23
CA PRO A 65 30.03 39.55 -8.34
C PRO A 65 29.42 40.81 -7.72
N GLY A 66 29.71 41.06 -6.43
CA GLY A 66 29.31 42.29 -5.74
C GLY A 66 27.86 42.35 -5.27
N LEU A 67 27.10 41.25 -5.38
CA LEU A 67 25.75 41.16 -4.80
C LEU A 67 25.82 41.29 -3.28
N SER A 68 25.02 42.20 -2.71
CA SER A 68 24.96 42.43 -1.27
C SER A 68 24.51 41.18 -0.50
N ASP A 69 24.91 41.06 0.77
CA ASP A 69 24.54 39.90 1.60
C ASP A 69 23.02 39.75 1.75
N ASP A 70 22.30 40.87 1.86
CA ASP A 70 20.83 40.88 1.92
C ASP A 70 20.20 40.45 0.58
N ALA A 71 20.74 40.90 -0.55
CA ALA A 71 20.29 40.46 -1.87
C ALA A 71 20.59 38.98 -2.13
N ARG A 72 21.72 38.48 -1.62
CA ARG A 72 22.07 37.06 -1.64
C ARG A 72 21.13 36.24 -0.76
N ALA A 73 20.81 36.70 0.45
CA ALA A 73 19.85 36.05 1.34
C ALA A 73 18.44 35.97 0.70
N ALA A 74 17.96 37.06 0.11
CA ALA A 74 16.69 37.09 -0.61
C ALA A 74 16.69 36.15 -1.83
N THR A 75 17.76 36.16 -2.62
CA THR A 75 17.90 35.26 -3.78
C THR A 75 17.92 33.79 -3.36
N ASN A 76 18.65 33.45 -2.30
CA ASN A 76 18.65 32.12 -1.71
C ASN A 76 17.27 31.71 -1.21
N HIS A 77 16.51 32.63 -0.60
CA HIS A 77 15.15 32.35 -0.15
C HIS A 77 14.22 31.98 -1.31
N MET A 78 14.25 32.77 -2.40
CA MET A 78 13.47 32.50 -3.61
C MET A 78 13.94 31.23 -4.34
N LEU A 79 15.24 30.94 -4.32
CA LEU A 79 15.81 29.69 -4.84
C LEU A 79 15.27 28.48 -4.05
N ALA A 80 15.25 28.55 -2.72
CA ALA A 80 14.73 27.48 -1.88
C ALA A 80 13.25 27.21 -2.18
N GLU A 81 12.43 28.25 -2.32
CA GLU A 81 11.04 28.12 -2.75
C GLU A 81 10.93 27.42 -4.12
N ALA A 82 11.71 27.88 -5.11
CA ALA A 82 11.69 27.30 -6.45
C ALA A 82 12.10 25.81 -6.43
N ILE A 83 13.14 25.46 -5.67
CA ILE A 83 13.58 24.07 -5.47
C ILE A 83 12.46 23.23 -4.87
N ILE A 84 11.81 23.70 -3.80
CA ILE A 84 10.74 22.96 -3.14
C ILE A 84 9.57 22.75 -4.10
N ARG A 85 9.15 23.79 -4.82
CA ARG A 85 8.06 23.70 -5.82
C ARG A 85 8.42 22.72 -6.94
N PHE A 86 9.64 22.77 -7.45
CA PHE A 86 10.10 21.82 -8.46
C PHE A 86 10.17 20.38 -7.91
N SER A 87 10.57 20.19 -6.65
CA SER A 87 10.70 18.85 -6.03
C SER A 87 9.39 18.06 -5.94
N ILE A 88 8.25 18.74 -6.03
CA ILE A 88 6.90 18.15 -5.98
C ILE A 88 6.22 18.07 -7.35
N GLU A 89 6.86 18.58 -8.42
CA GLU A 89 6.34 18.50 -9.79
C GLU A 89 6.62 17.14 -10.44
N LEU A 90 5.81 16.79 -11.44
CA LEU A 90 6.03 15.58 -12.25
C LEU A 90 7.34 15.74 -13.04
N GLY A 91 8.35 14.94 -12.70
CA GLY A 91 9.71 15.06 -13.26
C GLY A 91 10.70 15.86 -12.40
N GLY A 92 10.27 16.35 -11.24
CA GLY A 92 11.13 16.98 -10.24
C GLY A 92 12.05 16.00 -9.51
N ASP A 93 13.18 16.50 -9.00
CA ASP A 93 14.09 15.72 -8.16
C ASP A 93 13.84 16.00 -6.68
N GLN A 94 13.22 15.05 -5.98
CA GLN A 94 12.97 15.11 -4.54
C GLN A 94 14.26 15.30 -3.71
N LYS A 95 15.42 14.87 -4.23
CA LYS A 95 16.70 15.04 -3.52
C LYS A 95 17.12 16.51 -3.42
N LEU A 96 16.65 17.37 -4.32
CA LEU A 96 16.91 18.81 -4.25
C LEU A 96 16.25 19.45 -3.02
N ALA A 97 15.21 18.85 -2.43
CA ALA A 97 14.63 19.36 -1.20
C ALA A 97 15.62 19.38 -0.02
N ALA A 98 16.66 18.52 -0.03
CA ALA A 98 17.74 18.58 0.96
C ALA A 98 18.59 19.85 0.80
N GLU A 99 18.89 20.28 -0.43
CA GLU A 99 19.59 21.55 -0.72
C GLU A 99 18.76 22.74 -0.20
N ALA A 100 17.44 22.74 -0.42
CA ALA A 100 16.57 23.78 0.11
C ALA A 100 16.61 23.86 1.64
N LEU A 101 16.70 22.73 2.35
CA LEU A 101 16.85 22.72 3.82
C LEU A 101 18.16 23.33 4.28
N GLU A 102 19.26 23.08 3.57
CA GLU A 102 20.56 23.68 3.86
C GLU A 102 20.51 25.20 3.65
N ILE A 103 19.94 25.64 2.52
CA ILE A 103 19.75 27.06 2.22
C ILE A 103 18.94 27.73 3.34
N LEU A 104 17.80 27.14 3.72
CA LEU A 104 16.88 27.65 4.76
C LEU A 104 17.41 27.51 6.19
N ALA A 105 18.54 26.85 6.41
CA ALA A 105 19.22 26.79 7.69
C ALA A 105 20.24 27.93 7.90
N SER A 106 20.57 28.67 6.85
CA SER A 106 21.53 29.77 6.92
C SER A 106 20.98 30.98 7.71
N ASN A 107 21.86 31.68 8.45
CA ASN A 107 21.49 32.74 9.41
C ASN A 107 20.65 33.88 8.77
N GLY A 108 20.89 34.22 7.50
CA GLY A 108 20.15 35.27 6.80
C GLY A 108 18.67 34.94 6.59
N GLN A 109 18.28 33.67 6.66
CA GLN A 109 16.92 33.21 6.35
C GLN A 109 15.93 33.44 7.50
N ALA A 110 16.41 33.62 8.73
CA ALA A 110 15.55 33.87 9.89
C ALA A 110 14.77 35.20 9.79
N THR A 111 15.18 36.09 8.89
CA THR A 111 14.52 37.38 8.63
C THR A 111 13.20 37.24 7.84
N PHE A 112 13.01 36.13 7.12
CA PHE A 112 11.83 35.89 6.30
C PHE A 112 10.77 35.10 7.09
N PRO A 113 9.55 35.64 7.27
CA PRO A 113 8.49 34.97 8.02
C PRO A 113 8.09 33.61 7.43
N SER A 114 8.26 33.39 6.12
CA SER A 114 7.90 32.11 5.50
C SER A 114 8.92 30.99 5.68
N THR A 115 10.13 31.28 6.17
CA THR A 115 11.21 30.29 6.33
C THR A 115 10.77 29.02 7.07
N PRO A 116 10.06 29.09 8.22
CA PRO A 116 9.56 27.89 8.89
C PRO A 116 8.58 27.06 8.05
N LEU A 117 7.75 27.71 7.21
CA LEU A 117 6.81 27.02 6.32
C LEU A 117 7.56 26.31 5.20
N TRP A 118 8.52 26.98 4.54
CA TRP A 118 9.33 26.34 3.51
C TRP A 118 10.19 25.20 4.04
N ARG A 119 10.72 25.33 5.26
CA ARG A 119 11.41 24.21 5.92
C ARG A 119 10.49 23.02 6.13
N ALA A 120 9.25 23.26 6.54
CA ALA A 120 8.27 22.18 6.71
C ALA A 120 7.91 21.51 5.38
N GLU A 121 7.68 22.28 4.31
CA GLU A 121 7.39 21.74 2.97
C GLU A 121 8.59 20.95 2.40
N ALA A 122 9.83 21.43 2.59
CA ALA A 122 11.02 20.68 2.19
C ALA A 122 11.16 19.34 2.95
N LEU A 123 10.88 19.33 4.27
CA LEU A 123 10.82 18.10 5.05
C LEU A 123 9.73 17.15 4.55
N VAL A 124 8.57 17.67 4.13
CA VAL A 124 7.50 16.88 3.50
C VAL A 124 7.96 16.26 2.19
N SER A 125 8.64 17.00 1.31
CA SER A 125 9.22 16.46 0.06
C SER A 125 10.21 15.32 0.30
N LEU A 126 10.88 15.31 1.46
CA LEU A 126 11.78 14.23 1.88
C LEU A 126 11.07 13.09 2.65
N GLY A 127 9.75 13.14 2.77
CA GLY A 127 8.95 12.17 3.54
C GLY A 127 9.08 12.28 5.06
N GLN A 128 9.69 13.35 5.58
CA GLN A 128 9.95 13.58 7.01
C GLN A 128 8.77 14.31 7.70
N TYR A 129 7.57 13.74 7.59
CA TYR A 129 6.32 14.34 8.08
C TYR A 129 6.32 14.67 9.59
N SER A 130 6.96 13.85 10.42
CA SER A 130 7.04 14.07 11.87
C SER A 130 7.89 15.29 12.23
N GLU A 131 8.99 15.52 11.52
CA GLU A 131 9.83 16.70 11.74
C GLU A 131 9.15 17.96 11.20
N ALA A 132 8.47 17.87 10.05
CA ALA A 132 7.67 18.95 9.51
C ALA A 132 6.58 19.41 10.50
N GLU A 133 5.89 18.47 11.17
CA GLU A 133 4.90 18.80 12.21
C GLU A 133 5.51 19.54 13.39
N LYS A 134 6.71 19.14 13.85
CA LYS A 134 7.42 19.82 14.94
C LYS A 134 7.77 21.26 14.58
N VAL A 135 8.29 21.48 13.36
CA VAL A 135 8.63 22.82 12.86
C VAL A 135 7.39 23.71 12.88
N LEU A 136 6.28 23.28 12.27
CA LEU A 136 5.06 24.10 12.22
C LEU A 136 4.40 24.29 13.58
N ARG A 137 4.47 23.30 14.49
CA ARG A 137 3.93 23.44 15.85
C ARG A 137 4.66 24.50 16.66
N SER A 138 5.94 24.74 16.37
CA SER A 138 6.75 25.73 17.09
C SER A 138 6.43 27.18 16.72
N ILE A 139 5.67 27.42 15.64
CA ILE A 139 5.32 28.75 15.16
C ILE A 139 4.31 29.40 16.13
N PRO A 140 4.61 30.58 16.71
CA PRO A 140 3.73 31.26 17.66
C PRO A 140 2.40 31.71 17.07
N LYS A 141 1.35 31.83 17.91
CA LYS A 141 0.00 32.26 17.48
C LYS A 141 -0.07 33.70 16.96
N ASN A 142 0.86 34.56 17.37
CA ASN A 142 0.97 35.95 16.92
C ASN A 142 1.88 36.11 15.67
N HIS A 143 2.40 35.00 15.14
CA HIS A 143 3.21 35.02 13.92
C HIS A 143 2.38 35.48 12.71
N PRO A 144 2.94 36.28 11.78
CA PRO A 144 2.20 36.79 10.61
C PRO A 144 1.52 35.70 9.77
N LEU A 145 2.19 34.54 9.63
CA LEU A 145 1.70 33.38 8.88
C LEU A 145 1.11 32.29 9.80
N SER A 146 0.63 32.64 10.99
CA SER A 146 0.15 31.65 11.96
C SER A 146 -0.99 30.80 11.41
N SER A 147 -1.91 31.38 10.62
CA SER A 147 -3.08 30.64 10.15
C SER A 147 -2.71 29.67 9.02
N GLU A 148 -1.87 30.11 8.09
CA GLU A 148 -1.28 29.34 6.99
C GLU A 148 -0.46 28.17 7.54
N SER A 149 0.33 28.43 8.59
CA SER A 149 1.12 27.40 9.28
C SER A 149 0.22 26.32 9.90
N GLN A 150 -0.91 26.70 10.48
CA GLN A 150 -1.85 25.75 11.05
C GLN A 150 -2.61 24.94 9.98
N ILE A 151 -2.90 25.52 8.82
CA ILE A 151 -3.41 24.78 7.65
C ILE A 151 -2.38 23.76 7.16
N ALA A 152 -1.13 24.18 6.95
CA ALA A 152 -0.05 23.30 6.54
C ALA A 152 0.17 22.16 7.55
N ARG A 153 0.12 22.48 8.86
CA ARG A 153 0.20 21.50 9.94
C ARG A 153 -0.97 20.52 9.90
N ALA A 154 -2.19 20.99 9.66
CA ALA A 154 -3.36 20.12 9.52
C ALA A 154 -3.19 19.14 8.35
N ARG A 155 -2.66 19.58 7.20
CA ARG A 155 -2.35 18.69 6.05
C ARG A 155 -1.35 17.59 6.43
N ILE A 156 -0.28 17.94 7.15
CA ILE A 156 0.70 16.97 7.67
C ILE A 156 0.08 16.02 8.68
N LEU A 157 -0.79 16.51 9.58
CA LEU A 157 -1.50 15.66 10.54
C LEU A 157 -2.41 14.64 9.82
N ILE A 158 -3.07 15.03 8.73
CA ILE A 158 -3.87 14.10 7.91
C ILE A 158 -2.96 13.03 7.29
N ALA A 159 -1.81 13.42 6.72
CA ALA A 159 -0.83 12.47 6.16
C ALA A 159 -0.28 11.50 7.22
N LEU A 160 -0.13 11.96 8.47
CA LEU A 160 0.24 11.16 9.64
C LEU A 160 -0.94 10.36 10.24
N ASN A 161 -2.10 10.31 9.59
CA ASN A 161 -3.31 9.63 10.05
C ASN A 161 -3.89 10.19 11.38
N LYS A 162 -3.51 11.41 11.80
CA LYS A 162 -3.97 12.11 13.02
C LYS A 162 -5.15 13.05 12.73
N ARG A 163 -6.22 12.51 12.13
CA ARG A 163 -7.34 13.30 11.60
C ARG A 163 -8.10 14.11 12.66
N ASP A 164 -8.27 13.59 13.88
CA ASP A 164 -8.98 14.31 14.94
C ASP A 164 -8.25 15.60 15.35
N GLN A 165 -6.92 15.54 15.44
CA GLN A 165 -6.10 16.72 15.75
C GLN A 165 -6.15 17.76 14.62
N ALA A 166 -6.19 17.29 13.36
CA ALA A 166 -6.36 18.16 12.21
C ALA A 166 -7.73 18.86 12.26
N LEU A 167 -8.82 18.11 12.51
CA LEU A 167 -10.18 18.65 12.59
C LEU A 167 -10.35 19.72 13.68
N VAL A 168 -9.76 19.52 14.87
CA VAL A 168 -9.78 20.54 15.94
C VAL A 168 -9.17 21.86 15.45
N THR A 169 -8.06 21.77 14.72
CA THR A 169 -7.36 22.94 14.19
C THR A 169 -8.16 23.60 13.07
N LEU A 170 -8.67 22.81 12.11
CA LEU A 170 -9.42 23.29 10.96
C LEU A 170 -10.75 23.95 11.36
N ASN A 171 -11.50 23.35 12.28
CA ASN A 171 -12.78 23.88 12.76
C ASN A 171 -12.62 25.20 13.53
N ALA A 172 -11.47 25.44 14.16
CA ALA A 172 -11.17 26.71 14.79
C ALA A 172 -10.82 27.80 13.77
N LEU A 173 -10.16 27.42 12.66
CA LEU A 173 -9.78 28.34 11.59
C LEU A 173 -10.95 28.72 10.68
N SER A 174 -11.87 27.78 10.39
CA SER A 174 -13.03 28.00 9.52
C SER A 174 -14.08 28.97 10.09
N LYS A 175 -13.99 29.29 11.39
CA LYS A 175 -14.89 30.24 12.07
C LYS A 175 -14.39 31.69 12.05
N LYS A 176 -13.19 31.95 11.51
CA LYS A 176 -12.58 33.29 11.48
C LYS A 176 -12.88 33.98 10.15
N ASN A 177 -13.73 35.02 10.19
CA ASN A 177 -13.98 36.02 9.13
C ASN A 177 -13.68 35.52 7.70
N ASN A 178 -14.68 34.92 7.03
CA ASN A 178 -14.75 34.46 5.62
C ASN A 178 -13.58 34.89 4.70
N SER A 179 -12.39 34.38 4.97
CA SER A 179 -11.15 34.66 4.26
C SER A 179 -10.71 33.43 3.48
N THR A 180 -9.74 33.56 2.57
CA THR A 180 -9.16 32.43 1.82
C THR A 180 -8.72 31.29 2.75
N THR A 181 -8.14 31.63 3.90
CA THR A 181 -7.73 30.70 4.95
C THR A 181 -8.92 29.98 5.59
N SER A 182 -10.00 30.71 5.88
CA SER A 182 -11.24 30.15 6.45
C SER A 182 -11.88 29.15 5.49
N ASN A 183 -11.98 29.53 4.21
CA ASN A 183 -12.51 28.66 3.15
C ASN A 183 -11.65 27.39 2.99
N THR A 184 -10.33 27.53 2.95
CA THR A 184 -9.41 26.38 2.86
C THR A 184 -9.57 25.44 4.05
N ALA A 185 -9.70 25.98 5.27
CA ALA A 185 -9.90 25.18 6.46
C ALA A 185 -11.24 24.41 6.43
N ALA A 186 -12.31 25.07 6.00
CA ALA A 186 -13.63 24.46 5.84
C ALA A 186 -13.64 23.38 4.76
N LEU A 187 -13.01 23.62 3.60
CA LEU A 187 -12.89 22.64 2.51
C LEU A 187 -12.10 21.40 2.95
N LEU A 188 -10.99 21.58 3.68
CA LEU A 188 -10.21 20.47 4.24
C LEU A 188 -11.02 19.67 5.28
N ALA A 189 -11.77 20.34 6.16
CA ALA A 189 -12.64 19.68 7.13
C ALA A 189 -13.74 18.87 6.43
N ALA A 190 -14.38 19.45 5.41
CA ALA A 190 -15.38 18.76 4.60
C ALA A 190 -14.81 17.51 3.93
N GLU A 191 -13.62 17.58 3.33
CA GLU A 191 -12.97 16.41 2.71
C GLU A 191 -12.69 15.30 3.75
N ILE A 192 -12.24 15.65 4.96
CA ILE A 192 -12.07 14.66 6.04
C ILE A 192 -13.41 14.02 6.41
N HIS A 193 -14.47 14.82 6.55
CA HIS A 193 -15.79 14.32 6.92
C HIS A 193 -16.38 13.39 5.86
N ILE A 194 -16.26 13.73 4.56
CA ILE A 194 -16.64 12.85 3.44
C ILE A 194 -15.86 11.54 3.51
N ASN A 195 -14.53 11.62 3.65
CA ASN A 195 -13.68 10.42 3.72
C ASN A 195 -13.94 9.54 4.96
N THR A 196 -14.67 10.04 5.96
CA THR A 196 -15.04 9.31 7.18
C THR A 196 -16.53 8.99 7.28
N GLY A 197 -17.31 9.23 6.21
CA GLY A 197 -18.75 8.95 6.15
C GLY A 197 -19.60 9.82 7.09
N LYS A 198 -19.09 10.99 7.49
CA LYS A 198 -19.77 11.93 8.40
C LYS A 198 -20.50 13.01 7.59
N ASN A 199 -21.54 12.61 6.86
CA ASN A 199 -22.18 13.41 5.83
C ASN A 199 -22.77 14.75 6.34
N ASP A 200 -23.40 14.73 7.52
CA ASP A 200 -23.95 15.96 8.11
C ASP A 200 -22.87 17.00 8.41
N LEU A 201 -21.75 16.56 8.98
CA LEU A 201 -20.62 17.44 9.29
C LEU A 201 -19.89 17.90 8.02
N ALA A 202 -19.84 17.07 6.99
CA ALA A 202 -19.32 17.45 5.68
C ALA A 202 -20.18 18.55 5.06
N LEU A 203 -21.51 18.41 5.11
CA LEU A 203 -22.44 19.40 4.59
C LEU A 203 -22.33 20.73 5.35
N GLU A 204 -22.27 20.70 6.68
CA GLU A 204 -22.06 21.88 7.52
C GLU A 204 -20.75 22.61 7.13
N ALA A 205 -19.65 21.87 7.02
CA ALA A 205 -18.36 22.42 6.60
C ALA A 205 -18.44 23.05 5.20
N LEU A 206 -19.07 22.39 4.21
CA LEU A 206 -19.24 22.95 2.87
C LEU A 206 -20.12 24.22 2.87
N ASN A 207 -21.16 24.27 3.69
CA ASN A 207 -22.04 25.43 3.80
C ASN A 207 -21.31 26.66 4.37
N SER A 208 -20.28 26.45 5.21
CA SER A 208 -19.44 27.54 5.74
C SER A 208 -18.46 28.14 4.74
N VAL A 209 -18.23 27.49 3.59
CA VAL A 209 -17.33 28.00 2.54
C VAL A 209 -17.99 29.15 1.78
N GLY A 210 -17.38 30.34 1.86
CA GLY A 210 -17.77 31.52 1.09
C GLY A 210 -17.54 31.34 -0.41
N ILE A 211 -18.38 31.99 -1.23
CA ILE A 211 -18.42 31.83 -2.70
C ILE A 211 -17.72 32.96 -3.46
N ASP A 212 -17.13 33.93 -2.75
CA ASP A 212 -16.48 35.10 -3.34
C ASP A 212 -15.18 34.76 -4.08
N ASN A 213 -14.52 33.67 -3.68
CA ASN A 213 -13.35 33.13 -4.37
C ASN A 213 -13.79 32.03 -5.38
N PRO A 214 -13.59 32.24 -6.70
CA PRO A 214 -13.95 31.27 -7.73
C PRO A 214 -13.32 29.88 -7.52
N THR A 215 -12.07 29.80 -7.08
CA THR A 215 -11.38 28.53 -6.81
C THR A 215 -12.00 27.79 -5.62
N SER A 216 -12.32 28.49 -4.54
CA SER A 216 -13.03 27.89 -3.38
C SER A 216 -14.42 27.41 -3.77
N LYS A 217 -15.13 28.17 -4.61
CA LYS A 217 -16.46 27.80 -5.13
C LYS A 217 -16.40 26.49 -5.93
N LYS A 218 -15.41 26.34 -6.82
CA LYS A 218 -15.24 25.11 -7.61
C LYS A 218 -14.85 23.89 -6.77
N LEU A 219 -13.96 24.08 -5.80
CA LEU A 219 -13.64 23.02 -4.84
C LEU A 219 -14.87 22.60 -4.02
N LYS A 220 -15.70 23.56 -3.61
CA LYS A 220 -16.98 23.29 -2.93
C LYS A 220 -17.94 22.49 -3.82
N GLU A 221 -18.09 22.87 -5.10
CA GLU A 221 -18.93 22.14 -6.07
C GLU A 221 -18.46 20.69 -6.26
N TYR A 222 -17.15 20.48 -6.40
CA TYR A 222 -16.55 19.15 -6.51
C TYR A 222 -16.78 18.30 -5.24
N LEU A 223 -16.52 18.87 -4.05
CA LEU A 223 -16.75 18.15 -2.80
C LEU A 223 -18.23 17.89 -2.54
N ALA A 224 -19.13 18.76 -3.00
CA ALA A 224 -20.57 18.52 -2.95
C ALA A 224 -20.99 17.34 -3.86
N ALA A 225 -20.37 17.18 -5.04
CA ALA A 225 -20.57 16.01 -5.90
C ALA A 225 -20.12 14.71 -5.21
N ARG A 226 -18.95 14.74 -4.55
CA ARG A 226 -18.46 13.62 -3.75
C ARG A 226 -19.34 13.29 -2.55
N LEU A 227 -19.82 14.30 -1.85
CA LEU A 227 -20.73 14.13 -0.72
C LEU A 227 -22.04 13.49 -1.18
N ALA A 228 -22.61 13.92 -2.31
CA ALA A 228 -23.79 13.29 -2.88
C ALA A 228 -23.56 11.80 -3.20
N LEU A 229 -22.38 11.45 -3.72
CA LEU A 229 -22.01 10.06 -3.97
C LEU A 229 -21.91 9.24 -2.67
N ASP A 230 -21.26 9.77 -1.64
CA ASP A 230 -21.11 9.12 -0.33
C ASP A 230 -22.47 8.96 0.39
N ASP A 231 -23.36 9.93 0.20
CA ASP A 231 -24.74 9.95 0.73
C ASP A 231 -25.72 9.10 -0.10
N ASN A 232 -25.22 8.23 -0.98
CA ASN A 232 -25.99 7.35 -1.88
C ASN A 232 -26.96 8.08 -2.83
N LYS A 233 -26.74 9.37 -3.11
CA LYS A 233 -27.51 10.17 -4.09
C LYS A 233 -26.83 10.11 -5.46
N ALA A 234 -26.75 8.90 -6.03
CA ALA A 234 -25.96 8.62 -7.22
C ALA A 234 -26.35 9.50 -8.44
N THR A 235 -27.65 9.66 -8.73
CA THR A 235 -28.12 10.51 -9.83
C THR A 235 -27.72 11.98 -9.65
N GLU A 236 -27.78 12.51 -8.42
CA GLU A 236 -27.34 13.87 -8.13
C GLU A 236 -25.83 14.01 -8.32
N ALA A 237 -25.05 13.02 -7.85
CA ALA A 237 -23.61 12.99 -8.04
C ALA A 237 -23.21 12.97 -9.52
N VAL A 238 -23.87 12.14 -10.35
CA VAL A 238 -23.66 12.11 -11.81
C VAL A 238 -23.86 13.49 -12.42
N ASN A 239 -24.99 14.13 -12.14
CA ASN A 239 -25.31 15.46 -12.69
C ASN A 239 -24.29 16.53 -12.26
N ARG A 240 -23.85 16.50 -11.00
CA ARG A 240 -22.85 17.43 -10.47
C ARG A 240 -21.48 17.24 -11.11
N PHE A 241 -20.99 16.00 -11.24
CA PHE A 241 -19.71 15.73 -11.90
C PHE A 241 -19.76 16.07 -13.39
N GLN A 242 -20.84 15.71 -14.09
CA GLN A 242 -21.00 16.05 -15.51
C GLN A 242 -20.95 17.56 -15.74
N SER A 243 -21.63 18.34 -14.89
CA SER A 243 -21.63 19.81 -14.97
C SER A 243 -20.23 20.42 -14.79
N LEU A 244 -19.39 19.81 -13.94
CA LEU A 244 -17.99 20.22 -13.75
C LEU A 244 -17.10 19.85 -14.93
N ILE A 245 -17.49 18.86 -15.74
CA ILE A 245 -16.73 18.42 -16.93
C ILE A 245 -17.12 19.23 -18.17
N THR A 246 -18.41 19.53 -18.36
CA THR A 246 -18.92 20.18 -19.58
C THR A 246 -18.74 21.69 -19.61
N ALA A 247 -18.54 22.33 -18.46
CA ALA A 247 -18.25 23.77 -18.36
C ALA A 247 -16.91 24.02 -17.66
N PRO A 248 -15.77 23.61 -18.28
CA PRO A 248 -14.46 23.87 -17.72
C PRO A 248 -14.17 25.38 -17.79
N ASP A 249 -13.85 25.95 -16.63
CA ASP A 249 -13.51 27.36 -16.42
C ASP A 249 -12.02 27.48 -16.08
N GLU A 250 -11.41 28.65 -16.28
CA GLU A 250 -9.98 28.93 -16.04
C GLU A 250 -9.53 28.65 -14.60
N HIS A 251 -10.47 28.62 -13.65
CA HIS A 251 -10.23 28.30 -12.25
C HIS A 251 -10.26 26.79 -11.93
N HIS A 252 -10.52 25.92 -12.91
CA HIS A 252 -10.41 24.47 -12.74
C HIS A 252 -8.95 24.04 -12.84
N SER A 253 -8.37 23.64 -11.72
CA SER A 253 -7.08 22.93 -11.79
C SER A 253 -7.26 21.63 -12.58
N LYS A 254 -6.27 21.29 -13.43
CA LYS A 254 -6.23 19.99 -14.14
C LYS A 254 -6.49 18.82 -13.19
N ARG A 255 -6.05 18.95 -11.94
CA ARG A 255 -6.23 17.95 -10.89
C ARG A 255 -7.69 17.75 -10.49
N ILE A 256 -8.42 18.83 -10.23
CA ILE A 256 -9.86 18.71 -9.92
C ILE A 256 -10.60 18.19 -11.14
N TYR A 257 -10.26 18.72 -12.32
CA TYR A 257 -10.90 18.36 -13.58
C TYR A 257 -10.77 16.86 -13.89
N HIS A 258 -9.55 16.30 -13.82
CA HIS A 258 -9.33 14.86 -14.01
C HIS A 258 -10.02 14.01 -12.93
N ALA A 259 -10.06 14.49 -11.69
CA ALA A 259 -10.77 13.80 -10.62
C ALA A 259 -12.30 13.79 -10.80
N CYS A 260 -12.87 14.75 -11.53
CA CYS A 260 -14.29 14.72 -11.89
C CYS A 260 -14.64 13.54 -12.79
N PHE A 261 -13.77 13.14 -13.73
CA PHE A 261 -14.00 11.94 -14.56
C PHE A 261 -14.06 10.66 -13.72
N LEU A 262 -13.13 10.53 -12.76
CA LEU A 262 -13.15 9.39 -11.83
C LEU A 262 -14.41 9.39 -10.97
N GLY A 263 -14.80 10.56 -10.43
CA GLY A 263 -16.01 10.71 -9.65
C GLY A 263 -17.29 10.46 -10.45
N LEU A 264 -17.33 10.88 -11.72
CA LEU A 264 -18.43 10.61 -12.65
C LEU A 264 -18.58 9.10 -12.88
N SER A 265 -17.49 8.41 -13.16
CA SER A 265 -17.49 6.95 -13.33
C SER A 265 -17.97 6.23 -12.06
N ASP A 266 -17.44 6.61 -10.89
CA ASP A 266 -17.87 6.06 -9.61
C ASP A 266 -19.38 6.31 -9.36
N ALA A 267 -19.89 7.48 -9.72
CA ALA A 267 -21.29 7.85 -9.59
C ALA A 267 -22.22 7.12 -10.59
N GLN A 268 -21.78 6.95 -11.84
CA GLN A 268 -22.50 6.17 -12.87
C GLN A 268 -22.62 4.70 -12.43
N ALA A 269 -21.52 4.11 -11.96
CA ALA A 269 -21.53 2.75 -11.42
C ALA A 269 -22.45 2.62 -10.19
N ALA A 270 -22.42 3.58 -9.26
CA ALA A 270 -23.35 3.62 -8.13
C ALA A 270 -24.82 3.77 -8.56
N ASN A 271 -25.06 4.43 -9.70
CA ASN A 271 -26.37 4.57 -10.35
C ASN A 271 -26.76 3.33 -11.18
N LYS A 272 -26.00 2.23 -11.09
CA LYS A 272 -26.17 0.97 -11.86
C LYS A 272 -25.99 1.13 -13.37
N ASP A 273 -25.34 2.19 -13.82
CA ASP A 273 -24.98 2.44 -15.21
C ASP A 273 -23.48 2.16 -15.42
N THR A 274 -23.14 0.88 -15.39
CA THR A 274 -21.74 0.41 -15.50
C THR A 274 -21.16 0.68 -16.88
N ASP A 275 -21.97 0.64 -17.93
CA ASP A 275 -21.51 0.86 -19.31
C ASP A 275 -21.02 2.30 -19.49
N SER A 276 -21.79 3.29 -19.02
CA SER A 276 -21.35 4.69 -19.02
C SER A 276 -20.12 4.91 -18.13
N ALA A 277 -20.03 4.19 -17.00
CA ALA A 277 -18.86 4.26 -16.11
C ALA A 277 -17.58 3.78 -16.82
N ILE A 278 -17.67 2.70 -17.59
CA ILE A 278 -16.57 2.17 -18.41
C ILE A 278 -16.19 3.16 -19.52
N LEU A 279 -17.17 3.65 -20.28
CA LEU A 279 -16.93 4.59 -21.38
C LEU A 279 -16.27 5.89 -20.91
N THR A 280 -16.72 6.42 -19.76
CA THR A 280 -16.15 7.63 -19.15
C THR A 280 -14.66 7.45 -18.83
N LEU A 281 -14.28 6.29 -18.28
CA LEU A 281 -12.87 5.99 -17.97
C LEU A 281 -12.03 5.75 -19.23
N GLN A 282 -12.59 5.08 -20.24
CA GLN A 282 -11.90 4.87 -21.51
C GLN A 282 -11.61 6.19 -22.21
N GLN A 283 -12.61 7.06 -22.30
CA GLN A 283 -12.45 8.40 -22.86
C GLN A 283 -11.40 9.20 -22.07
N PHE A 284 -11.45 9.17 -20.74
CA PHE A 284 -10.46 9.85 -19.91
C PHE A 284 -9.02 9.37 -20.18
N ILE A 285 -8.81 8.06 -20.32
CA ILE A 285 -7.48 7.49 -20.62
C ILE A 285 -7.02 7.86 -22.03
N ASP A 286 -7.93 7.87 -23.01
CA ASP A 286 -7.62 8.30 -24.39
C ASP A 286 -7.19 9.77 -24.45
N ASP A 287 -7.95 10.65 -23.79
CA ASP A 287 -7.78 12.10 -23.86
C ASP A 287 -6.61 12.61 -22.98
N TYR A 288 -6.29 11.91 -21.88
CA TYR A 288 -5.33 12.38 -20.86
C TYR A 288 -4.26 11.33 -20.51
N GLN A 289 -3.51 10.90 -21.53
CA GLN A 289 -2.48 9.86 -21.43
C GLN A 289 -1.29 10.17 -20.52
N ASP A 290 -1.07 11.43 -20.13
CA ASP A 290 -0.01 11.85 -19.19
C ASP A 290 -0.58 12.26 -17.81
N SER A 291 -1.83 11.89 -17.53
CA SER A 291 -2.49 12.27 -16.29
C SER A 291 -1.93 11.52 -15.07
N TYR A 292 -1.67 12.26 -13.98
CA TYR A 292 -1.35 11.68 -12.68
C TYR A 292 -2.45 10.73 -12.14
N ALA A 293 -3.66 10.78 -12.70
CA ALA A 293 -4.80 9.97 -12.29
C ALA A 293 -4.97 8.68 -13.12
N LEU A 294 -4.06 8.38 -14.06
CA LEU A 294 -4.16 7.21 -14.93
C LEU A 294 -4.26 5.91 -14.15
N GLN A 295 -3.35 5.67 -13.19
CA GLN A 295 -3.39 4.45 -12.40
C GLN A 295 -4.75 4.25 -11.73
N ALA A 296 -5.30 5.32 -11.13
CA ALA A 296 -6.60 5.31 -10.47
C ALA A 296 -7.76 5.10 -11.45
N ALA A 297 -7.62 5.53 -12.71
CA ALA A 297 -8.59 5.26 -13.78
C ALA A 297 -8.57 3.80 -14.20
N PHE A 298 -7.38 3.21 -14.42
CA PHE A 298 -7.25 1.79 -14.75
C PHE A 298 -7.79 0.89 -13.63
N GLU A 299 -7.49 1.20 -12.36
CA GLU A 299 -8.01 0.46 -11.20
C GLU A 299 -9.54 0.39 -11.19
N ARG A 300 -10.20 1.53 -11.45
CA ARG A 300 -11.66 1.62 -11.55
C ARG A 300 -12.19 0.88 -12.76
N LEU A 301 -11.57 1.07 -13.93
CA LEU A 301 -11.98 0.43 -15.19
C LEU A 301 -12.02 -1.08 -15.01
N ILE A 302 -10.94 -1.66 -14.50
CA ILE A 302 -10.84 -3.09 -14.24
C ILE A 302 -11.84 -3.56 -13.17
N SER A 303 -12.22 -2.71 -12.21
CA SER A 303 -13.23 -3.05 -11.21
C SER A 303 -14.65 -3.11 -11.76
N HIS A 304 -14.95 -2.37 -12.84
CA HIS A 304 -16.25 -2.35 -13.50
C HIS A 304 -16.41 -3.47 -14.54
N LEU A 305 -15.30 -3.98 -15.09
CA LEU A 305 -15.31 -5.08 -16.05
C LEU A 305 -15.65 -6.43 -15.41
N PRO A 306 -16.37 -7.31 -16.12
CA PRO A 306 -16.78 -8.62 -15.61
C PRO A 306 -15.57 -9.53 -15.30
N ILE A 307 -15.82 -10.57 -14.51
CA ILE A 307 -14.79 -11.56 -14.14
C ILE A 307 -14.29 -12.32 -15.38
N ALA A 308 -15.22 -12.76 -16.23
CA ALA A 308 -14.93 -13.37 -17.52
C ALA A 308 -15.20 -12.34 -18.63
N ILE A 309 -14.14 -11.96 -19.33
CA ILE A 309 -14.19 -11.01 -20.44
C ILE A 309 -13.64 -11.68 -21.69
N SER A 310 -14.33 -11.51 -22.82
CA SER A 310 -13.85 -12.02 -24.11
C SER A 310 -12.62 -11.21 -24.56
N THR A 311 -11.69 -11.85 -25.25
CA THR A 311 -10.56 -11.16 -25.91
C THR A 311 -11.02 -10.14 -26.95
N ASP A 312 -12.23 -10.32 -27.50
CA ASP A 312 -12.83 -9.43 -28.48
C ASP A 312 -13.63 -8.27 -27.85
N ASP A 313 -13.74 -8.22 -26.53
CA ASP A 313 -14.42 -7.13 -25.83
C ASP A 313 -13.78 -5.77 -26.18
N PRO A 314 -14.56 -4.70 -26.44
CA PRO A 314 -14.02 -3.38 -26.76
C PRO A 314 -13.02 -2.86 -25.73
N SER A 315 -13.20 -3.19 -24.45
CA SER A 315 -12.29 -2.81 -23.37
C SER A 315 -10.97 -3.56 -23.44
N MET A 316 -10.99 -4.85 -23.80
CA MET A 316 -9.78 -5.63 -24.05
C MET A 316 -9.01 -5.10 -25.27
N GLN A 317 -9.73 -4.68 -26.32
CA GLN A 317 -9.12 -4.05 -27.49
C GLN A 317 -8.47 -2.71 -27.12
N LYS A 318 -9.12 -1.86 -26.31
CA LYS A 318 -8.55 -0.61 -25.80
C LYS A 318 -7.28 -0.84 -24.97
N LEU A 319 -7.29 -1.82 -24.06
CA LEU A 319 -6.11 -2.18 -23.27
C LEU A 319 -4.92 -2.60 -24.17
N ARG A 320 -5.19 -3.31 -25.26
CA ARG A 320 -4.16 -3.68 -26.24
C ARG A 320 -3.61 -2.47 -27.00
N LEU A 321 -4.50 -1.57 -27.43
CA LEU A 321 -4.11 -0.33 -28.10
C LEU A 321 -3.23 0.54 -27.19
N TRP A 322 -3.61 0.75 -25.93
CA TRP A 322 -2.80 1.50 -24.96
C TRP A 322 -1.47 0.81 -24.60
N ALA A 323 -1.41 -0.52 -24.73
CA ALA A 323 -0.18 -1.30 -24.60
C ALA A 323 0.73 -1.23 -25.85
N GLY A 324 0.32 -0.49 -26.89
CA GLY A 324 1.06 -0.36 -28.16
C GLY A 324 1.09 -1.67 -28.96
N GLU A 325 0.08 -2.51 -28.78
CA GLU A 325 -0.09 -3.73 -29.55
C GLU A 325 -0.92 -3.46 -30.79
N LYS A 326 -0.50 -4.04 -31.93
CA LYS A 326 -1.33 -4.04 -33.13
C LYS A 326 -2.54 -4.98 -32.91
N PRO A 327 -3.70 -4.69 -33.52
CA PRO A 327 -4.80 -5.64 -33.59
C PRO A 327 -4.30 -6.99 -34.14
N LEU A 328 -4.76 -8.10 -33.57
CA LEU A 328 -4.43 -9.43 -34.11
C LEU A 328 -5.20 -9.53 -35.43
N THR A 329 -4.51 -9.55 -36.57
CA THR A 329 -5.14 -9.96 -37.82
C THR A 329 -5.35 -11.47 -37.78
N SER A 330 -6.36 -11.99 -38.47
CA SER A 330 -6.70 -13.42 -38.53
C SER A 330 -5.53 -14.33 -38.96
N GLU A 331 -4.53 -13.79 -39.66
CA GLU A 331 -3.30 -14.51 -40.04
C GLU A 331 -2.28 -14.64 -38.88
N SER A 332 -2.34 -13.76 -37.86
CA SER A 332 -1.46 -13.80 -36.69
C SER A 332 -1.89 -14.87 -35.67
N ALA A 333 -3.12 -15.36 -35.77
CA ALA A 333 -3.70 -16.37 -34.87
C ALA A 333 -3.28 -17.81 -35.22
N ILE A 334 -2.63 -18.01 -36.36
CA ILE A 334 -2.20 -19.32 -36.85
C ILE A 334 -0.67 -19.32 -36.88
N LEU A 335 -0.02 -19.63 -35.76
CA LEU A 335 1.29 -20.29 -35.63
C LEU A 335 1.76 -20.20 -34.17
N GLY A 336 1.33 -21.18 -33.37
CA GLY A 336 1.78 -21.35 -31.98
C GLY A 336 1.80 -22.83 -31.59
N SER A 337 2.41 -23.68 -32.42
CA SER A 337 2.63 -25.10 -32.10
C SER A 337 3.92 -25.26 -31.28
N GLY A 338 3.94 -24.70 -30.07
CA GLY A 338 5.06 -24.86 -29.15
C GLY A 338 4.63 -24.58 -27.71
N ASP A 339 4.83 -25.55 -26.82
CA ASP A 339 4.37 -25.57 -25.43
C ASP A 339 5.09 -24.59 -24.47
N GLY A 340 5.66 -23.48 -24.96
CA GLY A 340 6.48 -22.55 -24.17
C GLY A 340 6.03 -21.09 -24.26
N VAL A 341 6.23 -20.30 -23.20
CA VAL A 341 5.94 -18.84 -23.12
C VAL A 341 6.57 -18.04 -24.27
N THR A 342 7.64 -18.55 -24.88
CA THR A 342 8.34 -17.95 -26.02
C THR A 342 7.61 -18.12 -27.37
N SER A 343 6.55 -18.94 -27.45
CA SER A 343 5.78 -19.19 -28.68
C SER A 343 4.60 -18.22 -28.87
N ILE A 344 4.22 -17.46 -27.85
CA ILE A 344 3.21 -16.41 -27.99
C ILE A 344 3.86 -15.19 -28.66
N GLN A 345 3.61 -15.01 -29.95
CA GLN A 345 3.90 -13.75 -30.62
C GLN A 345 2.92 -12.68 -30.13
N LEU A 346 3.31 -11.96 -29.07
CA LEU A 346 2.74 -10.64 -28.80
C LEU A 346 3.18 -9.73 -29.96
N SER A 347 2.21 -9.11 -30.66
CA SER A 347 2.47 -8.25 -31.82
C SER A 347 3.65 -7.28 -31.59
N GLU A 348 4.47 -7.08 -32.64
CA GLU A 348 5.64 -6.20 -32.61
C GLU A 348 5.28 -4.82 -32.04
N ALA A 349 6.03 -4.40 -31.02
CA ALA A 349 5.86 -3.11 -30.37
C ALA A 349 6.29 -1.99 -31.31
N THR A 350 5.45 -0.99 -31.49
CA THR A 350 5.89 0.30 -32.05
C THR A 350 6.73 1.05 -31.00
N PRO A 351 7.74 1.85 -31.39
CA PRO A 351 8.44 2.72 -30.45
C PRO A 351 7.43 3.65 -29.76
N MET A 352 7.29 3.52 -28.43
CA MET A 352 6.19 4.18 -27.71
C MET A 352 6.64 5.49 -27.07
N ALA A 353 5.79 6.52 -27.18
CA ALA A 353 6.04 7.85 -26.62
C ALA A 353 5.79 7.95 -25.09
N ASN A 354 4.94 7.10 -24.51
CA ASN A 354 4.59 7.13 -23.08
C ASN A 354 4.68 5.74 -22.44
N HIS A 355 5.75 5.51 -21.67
CA HIS A 355 6.01 4.23 -21.00
C HIS A 355 5.07 3.92 -19.83
N GLU A 356 4.47 4.93 -19.18
CA GLU A 356 3.59 4.72 -18.03
C GLU A 356 2.22 4.17 -18.44
N LEU A 357 1.61 4.77 -19.47
CA LEU A 357 0.35 4.27 -20.04
C LEU A 357 0.49 2.81 -20.47
N THR A 358 1.58 2.48 -21.16
CA THR A 358 1.88 1.12 -21.62
C THR A 358 2.02 0.14 -20.46
N ALA A 359 2.79 0.51 -19.43
CA ALA A 359 3.00 -0.35 -18.27
C ALA A 359 1.68 -0.62 -17.53
N LEU A 360 0.84 0.42 -17.34
CA LEU A 360 -0.49 0.27 -16.76
C LEU A 360 -1.38 -0.64 -17.61
N ALA A 361 -1.45 -0.41 -18.92
CA ALA A 361 -2.28 -1.19 -19.82
C ALA A 361 -1.90 -2.68 -19.83
N LEU A 362 -0.61 -3.00 -19.93
CA LEU A 362 -0.11 -4.37 -19.85
C LEU A 362 -0.43 -5.02 -18.49
N PHE A 363 -0.14 -4.32 -17.38
CA PHE A 363 -0.38 -4.85 -16.04
C PHE A 363 -1.85 -5.18 -15.81
N TYR A 364 -2.75 -4.25 -16.14
CA TYR A 364 -4.17 -4.40 -15.89
C TYR A 364 -4.85 -5.36 -16.87
N ARG A 365 -4.35 -5.50 -18.10
CA ARG A 365 -4.77 -6.56 -19.02
C ARG A 365 -4.39 -7.94 -18.50
N ALA A 366 -3.15 -8.14 -18.06
CA ALA A 366 -2.74 -9.40 -17.46
C ALA A 366 -3.61 -9.74 -16.24
N LYS A 367 -3.88 -8.74 -15.38
CA LYS A 367 -4.74 -8.91 -14.20
C LYS A 367 -6.19 -9.29 -14.54
N LEU A 368 -6.74 -8.86 -15.67
CA LEU A 368 -8.04 -9.33 -16.13
C LEU A 368 -7.99 -10.78 -16.57
N LEU A 369 -6.97 -11.15 -17.35
CA LEU A 369 -6.80 -12.52 -17.85
C LEU A 369 -6.66 -13.53 -16.70
N THR A 370 -5.96 -13.17 -15.61
CA THR A 370 -5.80 -14.05 -14.43
C THR A 370 -7.07 -14.23 -13.60
N ARG A 371 -8.14 -13.48 -13.86
CA ARG A 371 -9.43 -13.67 -13.16
C ARG A 371 -10.11 -14.97 -13.59
N THR A 372 -9.83 -15.44 -14.80
CA THR A 372 -10.29 -16.75 -15.25
C THR A 372 -9.14 -17.75 -15.06
N GLN A 373 -9.45 -18.93 -14.53
CA GLN A 373 -8.46 -20.00 -14.36
C GLN A 373 -8.23 -20.79 -15.66
N SER A 374 -8.37 -20.12 -16.82
CA SER A 374 -8.12 -20.72 -18.13
C SER A 374 -6.62 -20.79 -18.36
N GLU A 375 -6.10 -21.98 -18.69
CA GLU A 375 -4.68 -22.20 -18.96
C GLU A 375 -4.13 -21.26 -20.04
N GLN A 376 -4.92 -21.05 -21.11
CA GLN A 376 -4.59 -20.11 -22.19
C GLN A 376 -4.47 -18.66 -21.68
N ASN A 377 -5.40 -18.22 -20.83
CA ASN A 377 -5.38 -16.86 -20.28
C ASN A 377 -4.21 -16.66 -19.30
N LEU A 378 -3.86 -17.68 -18.52
CA LEU A 378 -2.70 -17.64 -17.62
C LEU A 378 -1.39 -17.58 -18.39
N LEU A 379 -1.29 -18.32 -19.51
CA LEU A 379 -0.14 -18.27 -20.40
C LEU A 379 0.01 -16.88 -21.05
N GLU A 380 -1.08 -16.33 -21.58
CA GLU A 380 -1.11 -14.98 -22.16
C GLU A 380 -0.77 -13.90 -21.12
N ALA A 381 -1.34 -13.98 -19.91
CA ALA A 381 -1.02 -13.06 -18.82
C ALA A 381 0.47 -13.10 -18.46
N THR A 382 1.08 -14.29 -18.41
CA THR A 382 2.51 -14.45 -18.12
C THR A 382 3.39 -13.80 -19.21
N ALA A 383 3.01 -13.94 -20.48
CA ALA A 383 3.70 -13.28 -21.59
C ALA A 383 3.61 -11.74 -21.49
N ILE A 384 2.41 -11.21 -21.20
CA ILE A 384 2.17 -9.78 -21.03
C ILE A 384 2.97 -9.19 -19.85
N LEU A 385 2.99 -9.87 -18.71
CA LEU A 385 3.77 -9.44 -17.54
C LEU A 385 5.28 -9.45 -17.82
N THR A 386 5.74 -10.41 -18.63
CA THR A 386 7.14 -10.46 -19.08
C THR A 386 7.47 -9.31 -20.02
N ARG A 387 6.57 -8.96 -20.94
CA ARG A 387 6.70 -7.78 -21.80
C ARG A 387 6.79 -6.49 -20.98
N LEU A 388 5.95 -6.32 -19.96
CA LEU A 388 6.01 -5.16 -19.05
C LEU A 388 7.42 -5.00 -18.43
N ARG A 389 7.99 -6.10 -17.95
CA ARG A 389 9.35 -6.11 -17.38
C ARG A 389 10.43 -5.77 -18.41
N ASN A 390 10.21 -6.09 -19.69
CA ASN A 390 11.17 -5.83 -20.75
C ASN A 390 11.09 -4.41 -21.34
N ILE A 391 10.07 -3.60 -21.02
CA ILE A 391 9.98 -2.19 -21.46
C ILE A 391 11.29 -1.42 -21.18
N TYR A 392 11.91 -1.67 -20.01
CA TYR A 392 13.15 -1.00 -19.64
C TYR A 392 14.33 -1.28 -20.58
N SER A 393 14.44 -2.51 -21.11
CA SER A 393 15.55 -2.88 -22.01
C SER A 393 15.57 -2.06 -23.32
N GLN A 394 14.48 -1.36 -23.61
CA GLN A 394 14.27 -0.57 -24.82
C GLN A 394 14.25 0.95 -24.55
N SER A 395 14.39 1.40 -23.30
CA SER A 395 14.28 2.81 -22.93
C SER A 395 15.64 3.45 -22.64
N SER A 396 15.89 4.61 -23.24
CA SER A 396 17.06 5.45 -22.95
C SER A 396 16.82 6.43 -21.79
N GLN A 397 15.62 6.43 -21.20
CA GLN A 397 15.21 7.36 -20.14
C GLN A 397 15.19 6.72 -18.75
N PRO A 398 15.42 7.50 -17.68
CA PRO A 398 15.27 7.00 -16.31
C PRO A 398 13.83 6.55 -16.06
N LEU A 399 13.70 5.40 -15.39
CA LEU A 399 12.41 4.80 -15.06
C LEU A 399 11.65 5.61 -14.01
N SER A 400 10.32 5.75 -14.20
CA SER A 400 9.46 6.36 -13.19
C SER A 400 9.24 5.45 -11.98
N GLU A 401 8.92 6.05 -10.83
CA GLU A 401 8.59 5.29 -9.62
C GLU A 401 7.37 4.37 -9.83
N LEU A 402 6.39 4.83 -10.62
CA LEU A 402 5.21 4.02 -10.98
C LEU A 402 5.62 2.77 -11.77
N TYR A 403 6.51 2.91 -12.75
CA TYR A 403 7.03 1.76 -13.49
C TYR A 403 7.71 0.75 -12.57
N LEU A 404 8.60 1.20 -11.67
CA LEU A 404 9.30 0.30 -10.74
C LEU A 404 8.33 -0.45 -9.80
N LYS A 405 7.24 0.23 -9.38
CA LYS A 405 6.14 -0.40 -8.61
C LYS A 405 5.43 -1.46 -9.43
N LEU A 406 5.06 -1.16 -10.69
CA LEU A 406 4.40 -2.11 -11.59
C LEU A 406 5.31 -3.27 -11.97
N PHE A 407 6.60 -3.04 -12.16
CA PHE A 407 7.60 -4.08 -12.38
C PHE A 407 7.60 -5.06 -11.20
N SER A 408 7.73 -4.55 -9.98
CA SER A 408 7.68 -5.38 -8.77
C SER A 408 6.35 -6.14 -8.68
N ALA A 409 5.22 -5.44 -8.86
CA ALA A 409 3.90 -6.04 -8.82
C ALA A 409 3.71 -7.12 -9.89
N SER A 410 4.30 -6.96 -11.08
CA SER A 410 4.23 -7.95 -12.15
C SER A 410 4.87 -9.30 -11.77
N LEU A 411 5.95 -9.27 -10.98
CA LEU A 411 6.61 -10.48 -10.49
C LEU A 411 5.75 -11.19 -9.45
N LEU A 412 5.08 -10.41 -8.57
CA LEU A 412 4.12 -10.97 -7.62
C LEU A 412 2.96 -11.66 -8.34
N GLU A 413 2.37 -11.02 -9.34
CA GLU A 413 1.30 -11.60 -10.16
C GLU A 413 1.80 -12.85 -10.93
N THR A 414 3.03 -12.82 -11.45
CA THR A 414 3.65 -14.00 -12.09
C THR A 414 3.79 -15.17 -11.11
N ALA A 415 4.23 -14.89 -9.87
CA ALA A 415 4.33 -15.91 -8.84
C ALA A 415 2.95 -16.49 -8.47
N TYR A 416 1.89 -15.68 -8.43
CA TYR A 416 0.53 -16.19 -8.21
C TYR A 416 0.06 -17.11 -9.34
N ILE A 417 0.35 -16.77 -10.60
CA ILE A 417 0.03 -17.65 -11.74
C ILE A 417 0.77 -18.98 -11.61
N GLN A 418 2.07 -18.95 -11.35
CA GLN A 418 2.90 -20.14 -11.15
C GLN A 418 2.39 -21.01 -9.99
N LEU A 419 1.91 -20.39 -8.91
CA LEU A 419 1.28 -21.13 -7.80
C LEU A 419 -0.02 -21.82 -8.19
N GLN A 420 -0.87 -21.17 -9.00
CA GLN A 420 -2.08 -21.80 -9.52
C GLN A 420 -1.73 -23.02 -10.40
N GLN A 421 -0.65 -22.94 -11.15
CA GLN A 421 -0.11 -24.01 -11.99
C GLN A 421 0.71 -25.06 -11.20
N LYS A 422 0.85 -24.89 -9.88
CA LYS A 422 1.68 -25.74 -8.98
C LYS A 422 3.17 -25.75 -9.33
N GLU A 423 3.66 -24.74 -10.04
CA GLU A 423 5.07 -24.54 -10.39
C GLU A 423 5.83 -23.86 -9.24
N LEU A 424 5.97 -24.57 -8.12
CA LEU A 424 6.45 -23.98 -6.86
C LEU A 424 7.89 -23.44 -6.95
N ASP A 425 8.77 -24.03 -7.76
CA ASP A 425 10.16 -23.55 -7.95
C ASP A 425 10.20 -22.21 -8.70
N LEU A 426 9.42 -22.11 -9.77
CA LEU A 426 9.31 -20.88 -10.55
C LEU A 426 8.68 -19.75 -9.72
N ALA A 427 7.63 -20.06 -8.96
CA ALA A 427 7.03 -19.11 -8.02
C ALA A 427 8.05 -18.61 -6.98
N THR A 428 8.86 -19.51 -6.41
CA THR A 428 9.91 -19.16 -5.45
C THR A 428 10.96 -18.23 -6.07
N HIS A 429 11.35 -18.50 -7.33
CA HIS A 429 12.29 -17.67 -8.07
C HIS A 429 11.74 -16.26 -8.31
N SER A 430 10.53 -16.15 -8.86
CA SER A 430 9.86 -14.85 -9.12
C SER A 430 9.76 -13.98 -7.86
N LEU A 431 9.40 -14.58 -6.72
CA LEU A 431 9.30 -13.90 -5.43
C LEU A 431 10.67 -13.43 -4.90
N THR A 432 11.72 -14.21 -5.15
CA THR A 432 13.09 -13.84 -4.76
C THR A 432 13.60 -12.66 -5.56
N VAL A 433 13.46 -12.70 -6.89
CA VAL A 433 13.81 -11.57 -7.76
C VAL A 433 13.05 -10.31 -7.35
N MET A 434 11.76 -10.42 -7.02
CA MET A 434 10.97 -9.27 -6.60
C MET A 434 11.50 -8.62 -5.31
N GLU A 435 11.90 -9.40 -4.30
CA GLU A 435 12.39 -8.87 -3.04
C GLU A 435 13.72 -8.13 -3.13
N GLU A 436 14.55 -8.51 -4.12
CA GLU A 436 15.85 -7.88 -4.36
C GLU A 436 15.71 -6.50 -5.00
N ILE A 437 14.72 -6.33 -5.87
CA ILE A 437 14.53 -5.10 -6.65
C ILE A 437 13.52 -4.13 -6.04
N THR A 438 12.57 -4.62 -5.23
CA THR A 438 11.46 -3.79 -4.79
C THR A 438 11.87 -2.81 -3.69
N SER A 439 11.51 -1.54 -3.86
CA SER A 439 11.60 -0.53 -2.81
C SER A 439 10.37 -0.51 -1.90
N SER A 440 9.31 -1.26 -2.23
CA SER A 440 8.08 -1.30 -1.43
C SER A 440 8.20 -2.27 -0.25
N PRO A 441 8.15 -1.79 1.00
CA PRO A 441 8.15 -2.68 2.17
C PRO A 441 6.96 -3.63 2.18
N GLN A 442 5.80 -3.19 1.68
CA GLN A 442 4.57 -4.00 1.63
C GLN A 442 4.73 -5.19 0.67
N LEU A 443 5.19 -4.96 -0.56
CA LEU A 443 5.43 -6.03 -1.53
C LEU A 443 6.51 -7.00 -1.04
N LYS A 444 7.59 -6.47 -0.45
CA LYS A 444 8.64 -7.29 0.16
C LYS A 444 8.09 -8.21 1.25
N ASN A 445 7.28 -7.67 2.17
CA ASN A 445 6.66 -8.43 3.24
C ASN A 445 5.71 -9.52 2.71
N GLN A 446 4.88 -9.20 1.71
CA GLN A 446 3.97 -10.17 1.08
C GLN A 446 4.75 -11.31 0.41
N SER A 447 5.82 -10.98 -0.31
CA SER A 447 6.73 -11.96 -0.90
C SER A 447 7.33 -12.91 0.13
N SER A 448 7.83 -12.34 1.22
CA SER A 448 8.51 -13.08 2.28
C SER A 448 7.60 -14.10 2.96
N ILE A 449 6.33 -13.73 3.20
CA ILE A 449 5.30 -14.64 3.70
C ILE A 449 5.03 -15.75 2.69
N LEU A 450 4.71 -15.40 1.44
CA LEU A 450 4.30 -16.37 0.43
C LEU A 450 5.43 -17.36 0.12
N ARG A 451 6.67 -16.87 -0.01
CA ARG A 451 7.84 -17.72 -0.21
C ARG A 451 8.11 -18.60 1.01
N GLY A 452 7.92 -18.07 2.22
CA GLY A 452 8.00 -18.85 3.46
C GLY A 452 7.04 -20.03 3.48
N GLU A 453 5.80 -19.81 3.04
CA GLU A 453 4.77 -20.87 2.95
C GLU A 453 5.12 -21.93 1.91
N ILE A 454 5.59 -21.51 0.72
CA ILE A 454 6.01 -22.44 -0.34
C ILE A 454 7.17 -23.33 0.13
N LEU A 455 8.21 -22.72 0.72
CA LEU A 455 9.39 -23.43 1.20
C LEU A 455 9.04 -24.39 2.36
N ALA A 456 8.14 -23.96 3.25
CA ALA A 456 7.66 -24.81 4.34
C ALA A 456 6.93 -26.04 3.80
N GLY A 457 6.09 -25.87 2.77
CA GLY A 457 5.40 -26.97 2.08
C GLY A 457 6.36 -27.95 1.38
N LYS A 458 7.53 -27.47 0.94
CA LYS A 458 8.62 -28.28 0.37
C LYS A 458 9.51 -28.95 1.42
N ASN A 459 9.24 -28.74 2.70
CA ASN A 459 10.09 -29.13 3.82
C ASN A 459 11.48 -28.46 3.85
N ASP A 460 11.69 -27.36 3.11
CA ASP A 460 12.86 -26.50 3.29
C ASP A 460 12.61 -25.56 4.47
N TYR A 461 12.72 -26.10 5.67
CA TYR A 461 12.40 -25.38 6.91
C TYR A 461 13.39 -24.25 7.19
N GLU A 462 14.66 -24.38 6.80
CA GLU A 462 15.62 -23.28 6.97
C GLU A 462 15.34 -22.12 6.01
N GLY A 463 15.08 -22.42 4.72
CA GLY A 463 14.69 -21.41 3.73
C GLY A 463 13.38 -20.72 4.13
N ALA A 464 12.38 -21.49 4.57
CA ALA A 464 11.11 -20.98 5.05
C ALA A 464 11.28 -20.05 6.26
N MET A 465 12.08 -20.46 7.25
CA MET A 465 12.43 -19.63 8.40
C MET A 465 13.06 -18.31 7.97
N ARG A 466 14.06 -18.34 7.06
CA ARG A 466 14.72 -17.11 6.56
C ARG A 466 13.73 -16.20 5.85
N ALA A 467 12.83 -16.75 5.05
CA ALA A 467 11.80 -15.99 4.35
C ALA A 467 10.83 -15.32 5.33
N PHE A 468 10.25 -16.06 6.29
CA PHE A 468 9.36 -15.46 7.30
C PHE A 468 10.06 -14.39 8.14
N LYS A 469 11.36 -14.56 8.45
CA LYS A 469 12.13 -13.53 9.16
C LYS A 469 12.17 -12.18 8.43
N GLY A 470 12.08 -12.19 7.09
CA GLY A 470 12.01 -10.97 6.28
C GLY A 470 10.80 -10.08 6.58
N ALA A 471 9.72 -10.65 7.11
CA ALA A 471 8.47 -9.96 7.41
C ALA A 471 8.23 -9.65 8.90
N LEU A 472 9.20 -9.93 9.79
CA LEU A 472 9.05 -9.71 11.25
C LEU A 472 8.85 -8.25 11.63
N PHE A 473 9.46 -7.34 10.87
CA PHE A 473 9.42 -5.89 11.12
C PHE A 473 8.38 -5.20 10.24
N SER A 474 7.39 -5.94 9.74
CA SER A 474 6.30 -5.35 8.98
C SER A 474 5.54 -4.32 9.81
N THR A 475 5.15 -3.21 9.18
CA THR A 475 4.24 -2.23 9.79
C THR A 475 2.82 -2.78 9.95
N SER A 476 2.49 -3.88 9.25
CA SER A 476 1.26 -4.63 9.47
C SER A 476 1.43 -5.58 10.64
N GLU A 477 0.70 -5.31 11.72
CA GLU A 477 0.70 -6.14 12.93
C GLU A 477 0.32 -7.60 12.59
N ILE A 478 -0.66 -7.81 11.71
CA ILE A 478 -1.07 -9.17 11.30
C ILE A 478 0.09 -9.90 10.62
N ILE A 479 0.77 -9.24 9.67
CA ILE A 479 1.89 -9.86 8.94
C ILE A 479 3.05 -10.16 9.88
N ALA A 480 3.43 -9.21 10.74
CA ALA A 480 4.52 -9.38 11.70
C ALA A 480 4.24 -10.54 12.67
N LYS A 481 2.99 -10.66 13.14
CA LYS A 481 2.56 -11.77 14.02
C LYS A 481 2.61 -13.12 13.32
N THR A 482 2.07 -13.22 12.10
CA THR A 482 2.13 -14.44 11.29
C THR A 482 3.57 -14.86 11.01
N ALA A 483 4.40 -13.91 10.59
CA ALA A 483 5.83 -14.11 10.36
C ALA A 483 6.55 -14.63 11.61
N SER A 484 6.29 -14.04 12.78
CA SER A 484 6.92 -14.45 14.04
C SER A 484 6.55 -15.86 14.45
N ASN A 485 5.28 -16.23 14.36
CA ASN A 485 4.84 -17.58 14.72
C ASN A 485 5.42 -18.60 13.73
N ASN A 486 5.30 -18.36 12.43
CA ASN A 486 5.75 -19.30 11.40
C ASN A 486 7.28 -19.44 11.39
N ALA A 487 8.04 -18.35 11.54
CA ALA A 487 9.50 -18.43 11.65
C ALA A 487 9.94 -19.28 12.85
N GLY A 488 9.26 -19.16 13.99
CA GLY A 488 9.54 -19.97 15.18
C GLY A 488 9.28 -21.47 14.94
N ILE A 489 8.12 -21.80 14.36
CA ILE A 489 7.77 -23.20 14.03
C ILE A 489 8.78 -23.78 13.03
N MET A 490 9.18 -23.01 12.01
CA MET A 490 10.17 -23.45 11.02
C MET A 490 11.56 -23.63 11.66
N ALA A 491 11.95 -22.78 12.61
CA ALA A 491 13.20 -22.94 13.35
C ALA A 491 13.24 -24.26 14.14
N LEU A 492 12.12 -24.66 14.78
CA LEU A 492 12.01 -25.96 15.46
C LEU A 492 12.12 -27.12 14.46
N LYS A 493 11.35 -27.07 13.37
CA LYS A 493 11.38 -28.11 12.33
C LYS A 493 12.76 -28.25 11.66
N ALA A 494 13.52 -27.17 11.57
CA ALA A 494 14.91 -27.18 11.12
C ALA A 494 15.92 -27.59 12.21
N SER A 495 15.46 -27.96 13.42
CA SER A 495 16.31 -28.21 14.60
C SER A 495 17.23 -27.04 14.98
N ASN A 496 16.89 -25.82 14.58
CA ASN A 496 17.67 -24.60 14.83
C ASN A 496 17.20 -23.91 16.12
N LEU A 497 17.54 -24.51 17.25
CA LEU A 497 17.11 -24.05 18.58
C LEU A 497 17.62 -22.64 18.93
N LEU A 498 18.79 -22.25 18.41
CA LEU A 498 19.33 -20.90 18.59
C LEU A 498 18.45 -19.85 17.89
N ALA A 499 18.01 -20.12 16.67
CA ALA A 499 17.10 -19.23 15.96
C ALA A 499 15.73 -19.17 16.65
N PHE A 500 15.19 -20.31 17.08
CA PHE A 500 13.95 -20.36 17.85
C PHE A 500 14.03 -19.50 19.12
N GLN A 501 15.11 -19.65 19.90
CA GLN A 501 15.28 -18.90 21.15
C GLN A 501 15.35 -17.39 20.90
N LYS A 502 16.01 -16.95 19.82
CA LYS A 502 16.03 -15.53 19.44
C LYS A 502 14.63 -15.02 19.10
N ILE A 503 13.84 -15.80 18.35
CA ILE A 503 12.48 -15.40 17.94
C ILE A 503 11.57 -15.26 19.16
N ILE A 504 11.50 -16.27 20.03
CA ILE A 504 10.62 -16.25 21.21
C ILE A 504 11.01 -15.15 22.22
N ASN A 505 12.31 -14.82 22.34
CA ASN A 505 12.77 -13.73 23.20
C ASN A 505 12.45 -12.34 22.61
N SER A 506 12.42 -12.23 21.28
CA SER A 506 12.18 -10.96 20.59
C SER A 506 10.70 -10.57 20.51
N THR A 507 9.79 -11.54 20.48
CA THR A 507 8.36 -11.24 20.40
C THR A 507 7.86 -10.64 21.71
N GLN A 508 6.97 -9.65 21.64
CA GLN A 508 6.32 -9.06 22.82
C GLN A 508 4.87 -9.54 22.98
N ASP A 509 4.32 -10.21 21.96
CA ASP A 509 2.96 -10.72 21.99
C ASP A 509 2.86 -11.99 22.83
N SER A 510 2.11 -11.93 23.93
CA SER A 510 1.95 -13.05 24.86
C SER A 510 1.26 -14.26 24.22
N LYS A 511 0.32 -14.05 23.28
CA LYS A 511 -0.36 -15.16 22.59
C LYS A 511 0.60 -15.91 21.68
N ILE A 512 1.50 -15.19 21.00
CA ILE A 512 2.55 -15.80 20.17
C ILE A 512 3.54 -16.55 21.05
N LYS A 513 3.97 -15.98 22.19
CA LYS A 513 4.84 -16.70 23.13
C LYS A 513 4.20 -18.00 23.58
N THR A 514 2.95 -17.97 24.03
CA THR A 514 2.22 -19.17 24.45
C THR A 514 2.12 -20.20 23.32
N SER A 515 1.80 -19.76 22.09
CA SER A 515 1.78 -20.63 20.91
C SER A 515 3.14 -21.30 20.67
N LEU A 516 4.24 -20.53 20.67
CA LEU A 516 5.58 -21.06 20.43
C LEU A 516 6.09 -21.98 21.55
N VAL A 517 5.70 -21.73 22.81
CA VAL A 517 6.00 -22.65 23.93
C VAL A 517 5.34 -24.00 23.70
N LEU A 518 4.07 -24.02 23.29
CA LEU A 518 3.39 -25.27 22.95
C LEU A 518 4.09 -25.97 21.78
N GLU A 519 4.40 -25.25 20.71
CA GLU A 519 5.11 -25.80 19.53
C GLU A 519 6.45 -26.43 19.90
N ARG A 520 7.21 -25.82 20.81
CA ARG A 520 8.46 -26.40 21.31
C ARG A 520 8.23 -27.70 22.06
N ALA A 521 7.23 -27.75 22.95
CA ALA A 521 6.91 -28.94 23.73
C ALA A 521 6.46 -30.11 22.83
N LEU A 522 5.60 -29.81 21.84
CA LEU A 522 5.17 -30.77 20.82
C LEU A 522 6.35 -31.29 19.99
N TRP A 523 7.23 -30.40 19.53
CA TRP A 523 8.43 -30.77 18.80
C TRP A 523 9.36 -31.66 19.64
N MET A 524 9.62 -31.32 20.90
CA MET A 524 10.43 -32.15 21.80
C MET A 524 9.84 -33.55 21.99
N CYS A 525 8.52 -33.68 22.11
CA CYS A 525 7.87 -34.99 22.17
C CYS A 525 8.05 -35.79 20.88
N ALA A 526 7.99 -35.14 19.71
CA ALA A 526 8.24 -35.78 18.42
C ALA A 526 9.69 -36.31 18.31
N GLU A 527 10.65 -35.58 18.88
CA GLU A 527 12.05 -36.01 19.02
C GLU A 527 12.28 -37.05 20.13
N SER A 528 11.21 -37.62 20.71
CA SER A 528 11.26 -38.58 21.82
C SER A 528 11.97 -38.05 23.07
N ASN A 529 11.99 -36.74 23.28
CA ASN A 529 12.61 -36.10 24.43
C ASN A 529 11.62 -36.03 25.61
N ILE A 530 12.02 -36.61 26.75
CA ILE A 530 11.25 -36.63 27.99
C ILE A 530 10.86 -35.23 28.47
N GLN A 531 11.70 -34.22 28.24
CA GLN A 531 11.41 -32.85 28.64
C GLN A 531 10.16 -32.29 27.95
N GLY A 532 9.87 -32.73 26.72
CA GLY A 532 8.64 -32.33 26.02
C GLY A 532 7.38 -32.74 26.78
N ARG A 533 7.40 -33.91 27.44
CA ARG A 533 6.29 -34.39 28.28
C ARG A 533 6.07 -33.44 29.46
N ASN A 534 7.14 -33.09 30.17
CA ASN A 534 7.10 -32.19 31.32
C ASN A 534 6.64 -30.78 30.90
N ASP A 535 7.13 -30.29 29.76
CA ASP A 535 6.75 -29.00 29.19
C ASP A 535 5.27 -28.97 28.78
N LEU A 536 4.73 -30.06 28.20
CA LEU A 536 3.31 -30.17 27.87
C LEU A 536 2.42 -30.17 29.12
N ASP A 537 2.79 -30.94 30.15
CA ASP A 537 2.03 -30.98 31.40
C ASP A 537 1.99 -29.61 32.09
N ALA A 538 3.15 -28.95 32.20
CA ALA A 538 3.26 -27.59 32.71
C ALA A 538 2.44 -26.59 31.86
N PHE A 539 2.48 -26.73 30.53
CA PHE A 539 1.71 -25.88 29.63
C PHE A 539 0.20 -25.99 29.88
N ILE A 540 -0.31 -27.23 30.01
CA ILE A 540 -1.73 -27.50 30.24
C ILE A 540 -2.19 -26.91 31.58
N MET A 541 -1.39 -27.07 32.64
CA MET A 541 -1.68 -26.49 33.97
C MET A 541 -1.73 -24.96 33.92
N ALA A 542 -0.79 -24.32 33.22
CA ALA A 542 -0.68 -22.87 33.15
C ALA A 542 -1.68 -22.20 32.19
N ASN A 543 -2.25 -22.95 31.22
CA ASN A 543 -3.06 -22.39 30.12
C ASN A 543 -4.41 -23.12 29.97
N SER A 544 -5.14 -23.33 31.08
CA SER A 544 -6.48 -23.90 31.04
C SER A 544 -7.44 -23.07 30.17
N GLY A 545 -8.17 -23.72 29.26
CA GLY A 545 -9.07 -23.09 28.30
C GLY A 545 -8.38 -22.57 27.04
N TYR A 546 -7.09 -22.83 26.83
CA TYR A 546 -6.40 -22.50 25.59
C TYR A 546 -7.01 -23.22 24.39
N SER A 547 -7.07 -22.56 23.23
CA SER A 547 -7.75 -23.10 22.04
C SER A 547 -7.20 -24.44 21.56
N ARG A 548 -5.91 -24.71 21.81
CA ARG A 548 -5.22 -25.96 21.47
C ARG A 548 -4.94 -26.85 22.70
N GLU A 549 -5.65 -26.66 23.81
CA GLU A 549 -5.47 -27.48 25.02
C GLU A 549 -5.69 -28.97 24.75
N ASN A 550 -6.73 -29.33 23.99
CA ASN A 550 -7.02 -30.74 23.67
C ASN A 550 -5.91 -31.38 22.83
N GLU A 551 -5.25 -30.61 21.95
CA GLU A 551 -4.09 -31.07 21.19
C GLU A 551 -2.89 -31.33 22.13
N ALA A 552 -2.61 -30.40 23.05
CA ALA A 552 -1.55 -30.56 24.05
C ALA A 552 -1.78 -31.80 24.93
N ARG A 553 -3.02 -32.01 25.40
CA ARG A 553 -3.40 -33.20 26.20
C ARG A 553 -3.28 -34.50 25.43
N LEU A 554 -3.70 -34.52 24.16
CA LEU A 554 -3.55 -35.69 23.30
C LEU A 554 -2.07 -36.03 23.06
N ALA A 555 -1.25 -35.00 22.81
CA ALA A 555 0.19 -35.17 22.63
C ALA A 555 0.89 -35.64 23.92
N LEU A 556 0.48 -35.11 25.08
CA LEU A 556 0.98 -35.55 26.39
C LEU A 556 0.64 -37.03 26.62
N ALA A 557 -0.61 -37.43 26.38
CA ALA A 557 -1.04 -38.83 26.52
C ALA A 557 -0.24 -39.76 25.60
N ALA A 558 -0.01 -39.35 24.35
CA ALA A 558 0.82 -40.09 23.42
C ALA A 558 2.28 -40.19 23.87
N ALA A 559 2.86 -39.08 24.34
CA ALA A 559 4.23 -39.03 24.86
C ALA A 559 4.41 -39.96 26.06
N CYS A 560 3.43 -40.02 26.96
CA CYS A 560 3.47 -40.89 28.14
C CYS A 560 3.52 -42.39 27.82
N VAL A 561 3.05 -42.83 26.65
CA VAL A 561 3.07 -44.26 26.25
C VAL A 561 4.14 -44.58 25.20
N ASN A 562 4.75 -43.56 24.60
CA ASN A 562 5.75 -43.73 23.54
C ASN A 562 7.17 -43.35 23.98
N ILE A 563 7.33 -42.48 24.97
CA ILE A 563 8.63 -42.02 25.48
C ILE A 563 8.92 -42.73 26.80
N SER A 564 10.14 -43.23 26.96
CA SER A 564 10.57 -43.88 28.21
C SER A 564 11.00 -42.86 29.28
N PRO A 565 10.73 -43.12 30.57
CA PRO A 565 9.90 -44.21 31.10
C PRO A 565 8.40 -43.96 30.83
N PRO A 566 7.59 -45.00 30.57
CA PRO A 566 6.15 -44.82 30.37
C PRO A 566 5.44 -44.30 31.62
N ASP A 567 4.43 -43.46 31.44
CA ASP A 567 3.52 -42.98 32.49
C ASP A 567 2.06 -43.28 32.11
N ILE A 568 1.68 -44.53 32.36
CA ILE A 568 0.41 -45.08 31.89
C ILE A 568 -0.77 -44.44 32.65
N GLN A 569 -0.58 -44.08 33.92
CA GLN A 569 -1.60 -43.42 34.72
C GLN A 569 -1.92 -42.04 34.19
N LEU A 570 -0.90 -41.20 33.95
CA LEU A 570 -1.10 -39.88 33.37
C LEU A 570 -1.71 -39.98 31.98
N ALA A 571 -1.25 -40.93 31.15
CA ALA A 571 -1.83 -41.15 29.82
C ALA A 571 -3.35 -41.40 29.90
N LYS A 572 -3.78 -42.35 30.75
CA LYS A 572 -5.21 -42.68 30.93
C LYS A 572 -6.01 -41.47 31.44
N ALA A 573 -5.49 -40.74 32.43
CA ALA A 573 -6.14 -39.54 32.96
C ALA A 573 -6.36 -38.46 31.89
N GLN A 574 -5.36 -38.20 31.04
CA GLN A 574 -5.52 -37.24 29.93
C GLN A 574 -6.54 -37.72 28.89
N LEU A 575 -6.53 -39.02 28.55
CA LEU A 575 -7.49 -39.60 27.59
C LEU A 575 -8.94 -39.48 28.08
N GLU A 576 -9.21 -39.66 29.37
CA GLU A 576 -10.54 -39.50 29.96
C GLU A 576 -11.07 -38.06 29.81
N ILE A 577 -10.21 -37.06 30.01
CA ILE A 577 -10.57 -35.64 29.87
C ILE A 577 -10.93 -35.28 28.42
N ILE A 578 -10.17 -35.79 27.44
CA ILE A 578 -10.33 -35.40 26.02
C ILE A 578 -11.34 -36.25 25.24
N SER A 579 -11.57 -37.50 25.66
CA SER A 579 -12.51 -38.43 24.99
C SER A 579 -13.93 -37.89 24.78
N PRO A 580 -14.57 -37.18 25.73
CA PRO A 580 -15.89 -36.60 25.50
C PRO A 580 -15.86 -35.34 24.60
N LYS A 581 -14.69 -34.71 24.45
CA LYS A 581 -14.50 -33.45 23.70
C LYS A 581 -14.15 -33.70 22.24
N MET A 582 -13.34 -34.71 21.94
CA MET A 582 -12.82 -34.99 20.60
C MET A 582 -13.62 -36.09 19.91
N LYS A 583 -14.68 -35.75 19.17
CA LYS A 583 -15.72 -36.71 18.74
C LYS A 583 -15.54 -37.28 17.32
N THR A 584 -14.65 -36.72 16.52
CA THR A 584 -14.49 -37.17 15.12
C THR A 584 -13.83 -38.56 15.06
N ALA A 585 -14.08 -39.31 13.98
CA ALA A 585 -13.49 -40.64 13.81
C ALA A 585 -11.95 -40.61 13.85
N ALA A 586 -11.33 -39.61 13.21
CA ALA A 586 -9.87 -39.44 13.20
C ALA A 586 -9.29 -39.15 14.58
N GLU A 587 -9.96 -38.32 15.39
CA GLU A 587 -9.53 -38.04 16.76
C GLU A 587 -9.70 -39.26 17.67
N GLN A 588 -10.85 -39.92 17.58
CA GLN A 588 -11.12 -41.14 18.34
C GLN A 588 -10.15 -42.26 17.97
N ALA A 589 -9.73 -42.36 16.71
CA ALA A 589 -8.70 -43.30 16.29
C ALA A 589 -7.36 -43.03 16.99
N LYS A 590 -6.95 -41.76 17.11
CA LYS A 590 -5.73 -41.38 17.85
C LYS A 590 -5.85 -41.75 19.33
N ILE A 591 -6.97 -41.43 19.98
CA ILE A 591 -7.25 -41.79 21.37
C ILE A 591 -7.19 -43.31 21.58
N THR A 592 -7.84 -44.08 20.71
CA THR A 592 -7.85 -45.55 20.78
C THR A 592 -6.45 -46.13 20.60
N ARG A 593 -5.65 -45.62 19.66
CA ARG A 593 -4.25 -46.06 19.48
C ARG A 593 -3.40 -45.85 20.74
N ILE A 594 -3.54 -44.69 21.40
CA ILE A 594 -2.84 -44.40 22.65
C ILE A 594 -3.33 -45.35 23.75
N ARG A 595 -4.64 -45.60 23.84
CA ARG A 595 -5.23 -46.54 24.82
C ARG A 595 -4.73 -47.97 24.62
N ILE A 596 -4.73 -48.48 23.39
CA ILE A 596 -4.18 -49.80 23.06
C ILE A 596 -2.73 -49.90 23.51
N ARG A 597 -1.92 -48.87 23.22
CA ARG A 597 -0.51 -48.85 23.63
C ARG A 597 -0.35 -48.84 25.16
N ALA A 598 -1.16 -48.05 25.86
CA ALA A 598 -1.21 -48.00 27.32
C ALA A 598 -1.51 -49.37 27.94
N GLU A 599 -2.55 -50.06 27.47
CA GLU A 599 -2.92 -51.40 27.96
C GLU A 599 -1.86 -52.46 27.58
N SER A 600 -1.29 -52.36 26.37
CA SER A 600 -0.23 -53.28 25.94
C SER A 600 1.01 -53.18 26.83
N LEU A 601 1.37 -51.97 27.28
CA LEU A 601 2.48 -51.76 28.21
C LEU A 601 2.21 -52.35 29.61
N LEU A 602 0.94 -52.50 29.98
CA LEU A 602 0.52 -53.22 31.19
C LEU A 602 0.37 -54.74 30.97
N GLN A 603 0.56 -55.23 29.74
CA GLN A 603 0.27 -56.61 29.33
C GLN A 603 -1.23 -56.99 29.45
N GLU A 604 -2.11 -55.99 29.44
CA GLU A 604 -3.57 -56.15 29.50
C GLU A 604 -4.17 -56.33 28.10
N TRP A 605 -3.81 -57.43 27.44
CA TRP A 605 -4.14 -57.67 26.02
C TRP A 605 -5.65 -57.70 25.73
N GLN A 606 -6.45 -58.19 26.67
CA GLN A 606 -7.91 -58.22 26.53
C GLN A 606 -8.50 -56.81 26.50
N SER A 607 -8.04 -55.93 27.38
CA SER A 607 -8.45 -54.52 27.42
C SER A 607 -8.00 -53.77 26.15
N ALA A 608 -6.81 -54.07 25.63
CA ALA A 608 -6.33 -53.52 24.37
C ALA A 608 -7.23 -53.95 23.19
N ALA A 609 -7.57 -55.23 23.11
CA ALA A 609 -8.46 -55.76 22.07
C ALA A 609 -9.87 -55.15 22.15
N GLN A 610 -10.44 -55.03 23.36
CA GLN A 610 -11.76 -54.44 23.57
C GLN A 610 -11.80 -52.96 23.15
N ALA A 611 -10.73 -52.20 23.39
CA ALA A 611 -10.63 -50.81 22.93
C ALA A 611 -10.65 -50.70 21.40
N ALA A 612 -9.93 -51.60 20.71
CA ALA A 612 -9.93 -51.66 19.24
C ALA A 612 -11.32 -52.04 18.70
N GLU A 613 -11.93 -53.08 19.26
CA GLU A 613 -13.25 -53.57 18.85
C GLU A 613 -14.33 -52.52 19.07
N SER A 614 -14.32 -51.83 20.21
CA SER A 614 -15.26 -50.75 20.51
C SER A 614 -15.18 -49.60 19.50
N PHE A 615 -13.96 -49.26 19.06
CA PHE A 615 -13.76 -48.25 18.02
C PHE A 615 -14.31 -48.73 16.67
N LEU A 616 -13.95 -49.94 16.24
CA LEU A 616 -14.41 -50.53 14.98
C LEU A 616 -15.94 -50.65 14.93
N LEU A 617 -16.58 -51.06 16.03
CA LEU A 617 -18.03 -51.17 16.14
C LEU A 617 -18.73 -49.81 16.00
N LYS A 618 -18.10 -48.74 16.50
CA LYS A 618 -18.67 -47.39 16.51
C LYS A 618 -18.42 -46.63 15.20
N PHE A 619 -17.32 -46.93 14.50
CA PHE A 619 -16.90 -46.22 13.28
C PHE A 619 -16.72 -47.15 12.08
N LYS A 620 -17.64 -48.11 11.91
CA LYS A 620 -17.60 -49.19 10.90
C LYS A 620 -17.35 -48.72 9.46
N ASP A 621 -17.80 -47.52 9.11
CA ASP A 621 -17.76 -46.98 7.75
C ASP A 621 -16.65 -45.93 7.53
N SER A 622 -15.83 -45.64 8.55
CA SER A 622 -14.69 -44.72 8.42
C SER A 622 -13.51 -45.44 7.78
N LYS A 623 -13.09 -45.00 6.58
CA LYS A 623 -11.86 -45.48 5.92
C LYS A 623 -10.59 -45.05 6.67
#